data_AF-A0A1E8B6V6-F1
#
_entry.id   AF-A0A1E8B6V6-F1
#
_cell.length_a   1.000
_cell.length_b   1.000
_cell.length_c   1.000
_cell.angle_alpha   90.00
_cell.angle_beta   90.00
_cell.angle_gamma   90.00
#
_symmetry.space_group_name_H-M   'P 1'
#
loop_
_entity.id
_entity.type
_entity.pdbx_description
1 polymer ?
#
loop_
_entity_poly.entity_id
_entity_poly.type
_entity_poly.pdbx_seq_one_letter_code
_entity_poly.pdbx_strand_id
1 'polypeptide(L)'
;MKLTIKQIVENGKLARQATEKQPQQPLYDKNDFTDGSGFIRTPSQLRYYTDLYPYGITTDAMWIYQLIIDWYNHEDGSAYPSQYVIARRLRKSVATVKKHISALRSVGLISVQSRGIGRSNLYLPLKPLDKQTMYERFPLAKQFADEHEALIDKYEGIDKATIEPNKKRQDEKKAEVAAENK
;
A
#
# COMPACT_ATOMS: atom_id res chain seq x y z
N MET A 1 -17.76 -7.66 -10.51
CA MET A 1 -17.93 -8.91 -9.74
C MET A 1 -17.58 -8.64 -8.28
N LYS A 2 -18.48 -8.89 -7.33
CA LYS A 2 -18.18 -8.80 -5.89
C LYS A 2 -17.89 -10.22 -5.39
N LEU A 3 -16.71 -10.44 -4.84
CA LEU A 3 -16.32 -11.71 -4.23
C LEU A 3 -16.62 -11.68 -2.73
N THR A 4 -17.04 -12.81 -2.18
CA THR A 4 -17.17 -12.99 -0.73
C THR A 4 -15.81 -13.29 -0.08
N ILE A 5 -15.68 -13.07 1.23
CA ILE A 5 -14.45 -13.38 1.97
C ILE A 5 -14.06 -14.85 1.82
N LYS A 6 -15.05 -15.77 1.91
CA LYS A 6 -14.82 -17.21 1.73
C LYS A 6 -14.21 -17.51 0.35
N GLN A 7 -14.76 -16.94 -0.71
CA GLN A 7 -14.24 -17.11 -2.07
C GLN A 7 -12.82 -16.54 -2.21
N ILE A 8 -12.51 -15.40 -1.59
CA ILE A 8 -11.16 -14.81 -1.63
C ILE A 8 -10.16 -15.77 -0.96
N VAL A 9 -10.51 -16.35 0.20
CA VAL A 9 -9.66 -17.31 0.91
C VAL A 9 -9.44 -18.58 0.08
N GLU A 10 -10.49 -19.14 -0.52
CA GLU A 10 -10.40 -20.31 -1.40
C GLU A 10 -9.52 -20.03 -2.63
N ASN A 11 -9.74 -18.89 -3.29
CA ASN A 11 -8.91 -18.46 -4.42
C ASN A 11 -7.44 -18.28 -4.01
N GLY A 12 -7.17 -17.77 -2.80
CA GLY A 12 -5.82 -17.67 -2.26
C GLY A 12 -5.14 -19.04 -2.09
N LYS A 13 -5.87 -20.06 -1.62
CA LYS A 13 -5.37 -21.44 -1.53
C LYS A 13 -5.04 -22.01 -2.91
N LEU A 14 -5.93 -21.80 -3.88
CA LEU A 14 -5.71 -22.24 -5.27
C LEU A 14 -4.50 -21.55 -5.90
N ALA A 15 -4.33 -20.24 -5.67
CA ALA A 15 -3.18 -19.48 -6.16
C ALA A 15 -1.86 -20.00 -5.58
N ARG A 16 -1.85 -20.35 -4.28
CA ARG A 16 -0.69 -20.96 -3.62
C ARG A 16 -0.34 -22.31 -4.25
N GLN A 17 -1.32 -23.20 -4.43
CA GLN A 17 -1.10 -24.49 -5.08
C GLN A 17 -0.60 -24.34 -6.53
N ALA A 18 -1.11 -23.36 -7.26
CA ALA A 18 -0.64 -23.07 -8.61
C ALA A 18 0.83 -22.61 -8.62
N THR A 19 1.23 -21.83 -7.62
CA THR A 19 2.61 -21.34 -7.45
C THR A 19 3.56 -22.49 -7.08
N GLU A 20 3.18 -23.34 -6.13
CA GLU A 20 4.00 -24.48 -5.67
C GLU A 20 4.22 -25.53 -6.77
N LYS A 21 3.34 -25.59 -7.78
CA LYS A 21 3.49 -26.47 -8.96
C LYS A 21 4.45 -25.92 -10.01
N GLN A 22 4.83 -24.66 -9.93
CA GLN A 22 5.71 -23.99 -10.89
C GLN A 22 7.12 -23.85 -10.31
N PRO A 23 8.15 -23.67 -11.16
CA PRO A 23 9.46 -23.27 -10.69
C PRO A 23 9.37 -21.99 -9.86
N GLN A 24 10.22 -21.89 -8.83
CA GLN A 24 10.31 -20.71 -7.98
C GLN A 24 10.56 -19.47 -8.86
N GLN A 25 9.78 -18.41 -8.63
CA GLN A 25 10.01 -17.13 -9.31
C GLN A 25 11.43 -16.60 -8.99
N PRO A 26 12.11 -15.97 -9.95
CA PRO A 26 13.43 -15.40 -9.70
C PRO A 26 13.36 -14.32 -8.62
N LEU A 27 14.43 -14.21 -7.82
CA LEU A 27 14.58 -13.12 -6.87
C LEU A 27 14.68 -11.80 -7.63
N TYR A 28 13.85 -10.83 -7.25
CA TYR A 28 13.95 -9.47 -7.77
C TYR A 28 14.94 -8.66 -6.91
N ASP A 29 16.10 -8.34 -7.46
CA ASP A 29 17.07 -7.41 -6.85
C ASP A 29 16.91 -6.02 -7.49
N LYS A 30 16.48 -5.04 -6.69
CA LYS A 30 16.31 -3.65 -7.14
C LYS A 30 17.62 -2.97 -7.59
N ASN A 31 18.77 -3.58 -7.30
CA ASN A 31 20.08 -3.08 -7.70
C ASN A 31 20.55 -3.69 -9.04
N ASP A 32 19.82 -4.68 -9.56
CA ASP A 32 20.06 -5.28 -10.86
C ASP A 32 19.25 -4.52 -11.93
N PHE A 33 19.94 -3.75 -12.76
CA PHE A 33 19.36 -2.91 -13.82
C PHE A 33 19.46 -3.56 -15.22
N THR A 34 19.76 -4.86 -15.29
CA THR A 34 20.04 -5.56 -16.56
C THR A 34 18.79 -6.02 -17.30
N ASP A 35 17.62 -5.98 -16.65
CA ASP A 35 16.37 -6.56 -17.16
C ASP A 35 15.56 -5.64 -18.09
N GLY A 36 16.04 -4.42 -18.34
CA GLY A 36 15.36 -3.43 -19.20
C GLY A 36 13.96 -3.03 -18.68
N SER A 37 13.64 -3.35 -17.43
CA SER A 37 12.34 -3.06 -16.83
C SER A 37 12.23 -1.57 -16.47
N GLY A 38 11.06 -0.98 -16.74
CA GLY A 38 10.80 0.42 -16.42
C GLY A 38 10.59 0.62 -14.91
N PHE A 39 11.32 1.56 -14.31
CA PHE A 39 11.18 1.91 -12.89
C PHE A 39 10.24 3.10 -12.70
N ILE A 40 9.25 2.95 -11.82
CA ILE A 40 8.50 4.10 -11.29
C ILE A 40 9.24 4.62 -10.06
N ARG A 41 9.88 5.79 -10.20
CA ARG A 41 10.60 6.42 -9.09
C ARG A 41 9.62 6.96 -8.05
N THR A 42 9.57 6.32 -6.89
CA THR A 42 8.74 6.75 -5.75
C THR A 42 9.55 7.63 -4.78
N PRO A 43 9.07 8.83 -4.41
CA PRO A 43 9.68 9.61 -3.34
C PRO A 43 9.64 8.86 -2.01
N SER A 44 10.78 8.72 -1.34
CA SER A 44 10.87 7.92 -0.11
C SER A 44 9.99 8.49 1.01
N GLN A 45 9.80 9.81 1.06
CA GLN A 45 8.97 10.50 2.04
C GLN A 45 7.48 10.15 1.94
N LEU A 46 7.02 9.63 0.80
CA LEU A 46 5.63 9.20 0.64
C LEU A 46 5.23 8.15 1.69
N ARG A 47 6.19 7.35 2.19
CA ARG A 47 5.91 6.36 3.24
C ARG A 47 5.28 6.95 4.51
N TYR A 48 5.55 8.22 4.84
CA TYR A 48 4.97 8.86 6.03
C TYR A 48 3.49 9.22 5.85
N TYR A 49 3.02 9.28 4.60
CA TYR A 49 1.64 9.64 4.30
C TYR A 49 0.66 8.49 4.58
N THR A 50 1.13 7.29 4.97
CA THR A 50 0.27 6.25 5.55
C THR A 50 -0.43 6.73 6.82
N ASP A 51 0.25 7.57 7.59
CA ASP A 51 -0.25 8.11 8.86
C ASP A 51 -1.35 9.15 8.63
N LEU A 52 -1.48 9.64 7.40
CA LEU A 52 -2.56 10.54 6.98
C LEU A 52 -3.86 9.79 6.62
N TYR A 53 -4.01 8.54 7.05
CA TYR A 53 -5.26 7.79 6.95
C TYR A 53 -6.48 8.55 7.53
N PRO A 54 -6.40 9.24 8.68
CA PRO A 54 -7.49 10.08 9.17
C PRO A 54 -7.89 11.22 8.23
N TYR A 55 -6.98 11.64 7.34
CA TYR A 55 -7.22 12.67 6.32
C TYR A 55 -7.66 12.08 4.96
N GLY A 56 -7.98 10.78 4.93
CA GLY A 56 -8.46 10.09 3.74
C GLY A 56 -7.37 9.58 2.81
N ILE A 57 -6.10 9.61 3.23
CA ILE A 57 -5.00 9.01 2.47
C ILE A 57 -4.98 7.51 2.70
N THR A 58 -5.22 6.76 1.63
CA THR A 58 -5.12 5.30 1.62
C THR A 58 -3.96 4.87 0.72
N THR A 59 -3.56 3.60 0.80
CA THR A 59 -2.60 3.00 -0.13
C THR A 59 -3.03 3.16 -1.59
N ASP A 60 -4.32 2.99 -1.89
CA ASP A 60 -4.89 3.28 -3.22
C ASP A 60 -4.69 4.76 -3.63
N ALA A 61 -4.86 5.71 -2.71
CA ALA A 61 -4.61 7.13 -2.99
C ALA A 61 -3.12 7.39 -3.27
N MET A 62 -2.23 6.80 -2.49
CA MET A 62 -0.78 6.88 -2.72
C MET A 62 -0.38 6.29 -4.07
N TRP A 63 -1.08 5.23 -4.51
CA TRP A 63 -0.89 4.65 -5.84
C TRP A 63 -1.37 5.55 -6.98
N ILE A 64 -2.47 6.28 -6.78
CA ILE A 64 -2.87 7.34 -7.72
C ILE A 64 -1.80 8.42 -7.83
N TYR A 65 -1.20 8.83 -6.71
CA TYR A 65 -0.09 9.79 -6.73
C TYR A 65 1.12 9.28 -7.52
N GLN A 66 1.50 8.00 -7.35
CA GLN A 66 2.56 7.39 -8.16
C GLN A 66 2.23 7.35 -9.66
N LEU A 67 0.99 7.01 -10.03
CA LEU A 67 0.56 7.05 -11.42
C LEU A 67 0.60 8.48 -12.00
N ILE A 68 0.27 9.50 -11.20
CA ILE A 68 0.37 10.91 -11.61
C ILE A 68 1.83 11.30 -11.86
N ILE A 69 2.77 10.83 -11.03
CA ILE A 69 4.22 11.03 -11.27
C ILE A 69 4.65 10.34 -12.56
N ASP A 70 4.26 9.09 -12.76
CA ASP A 70 4.60 8.29 -13.95
C ASP A 70 4.07 8.91 -15.25
N TRP A 71 2.87 9.52 -15.19
CA TRP A 71 2.27 10.23 -16.32
C TRP A 71 2.66 11.72 -16.42
N TYR A 72 3.53 12.22 -15.55
CA TYR A 72 3.95 13.61 -15.61
C TYR A 72 4.80 13.85 -16.86
N ASN A 73 4.29 14.70 -17.75
CA ASN A 73 5.05 15.17 -18.90
C ASN A 73 5.77 16.48 -18.52
N HIS A 74 7.10 16.47 -18.61
CA HIS A 74 7.94 17.61 -18.29
C HIS A 74 7.72 18.80 -19.24
N GLU A 75 7.48 18.56 -20.53
CA GLU A 75 7.22 19.61 -21.53
C GLU A 75 5.87 20.30 -21.28
N ASP A 76 4.84 19.51 -20.95
CA ASP A 76 3.50 20.02 -20.64
C ASP A 76 3.38 20.56 -19.20
N GLY A 77 4.40 20.34 -18.37
CA GLY A 77 4.42 20.72 -16.95
C GLY A 77 3.34 20.06 -16.09
N SER A 78 2.70 18.99 -16.57
CA SER A 78 1.54 18.37 -15.91
C SER A 78 1.28 16.94 -16.39
N ALA A 79 0.55 16.18 -15.57
CA ALA A 79 -0.10 14.94 -15.97
C ALA A 79 -1.58 15.19 -16.25
N TYR A 80 -2.17 14.56 -17.25
CA TYR A 80 -3.58 14.78 -17.62
C TYR A 80 -4.40 13.50 -17.87
N PRO A 81 -4.19 12.41 -17.09
CA PRO A 81 -5.06 11.24 -17.20
C PRO A 81 -6.51 11.60 -16.88
N SER A 82 -7.46 11.09 -17.66
CA SER A 82 -8.86 11.21 -17.25
C SER A 82 -9.12 10.35 -15.99
N GLN A 83 -10.09 10.73 -15.17
CA GLN A 83 -10.45 9.95 -13.99
C GLN A 83 -10.92 8.52 -14.35
N TYR A 84 -11.42 8.33 -15.57
CA TYR A 84 -11.76 7.01 -16.11
C TYR A 84 -10.52 6.16 -16.45
N VAL A 85 -9.42 6.78 -16.89
CA VAL A 85 -8.14 6.08 -17.11
C VAL A 85 -7.61 5.57 -15.77
N ILE A 86 -7.61 6.41 -14.74
CA ILE A 86 -7.20 6.03 -13.38
C ILE A 86 -8.10 4.92 -12.83
N ALA A 87 -9.43 5.08 -12.96
CA ALA A 87 -10.41 4.10 -12.48
C ALA A 87 -10.21 2.72 -13.12
N ARG A 88 -9.96 2.69 -14.44
CA ARG A 88 -9.66 1.45 -15.16
C ARG A 88 -8.37 0.81 -14.68
N ARG A 89 -7.29 1.59 -14.51
CA ARG A 89 -5.99 1.10 -14.06
C ARG A 89 -6.06 0.46 -12.67
N LEU A 90 -6.80 1.08 -11.74
CA LEU A 90 -6.90 0.62 -10.35
C LEU A 90 -8.07 -0.33 -10.09
N ARG A 91 -8.91 -0.59 -11.10
CA ARG A 91 -10.16 -1.35 -10.95
C ARG A 91 -11.06 -0.78 -9.84
N LYS A 92 -11.15 0.56 -9.76
CA LYS A 92 -11.97 1.31 -8.79
C LYS A 92 -13.08 2.08 -9.49
N SER A 93 -14.07 2.50 -8.72
CA SER A 93 -15.11 3.41 -9.25
C SER A 93 -14.53 4.81 -9.49
N VAL A 94 -15.11 5.56 -10.42
CA VAL A 94 -14.75 6.97 -10.66
C VAL A 94 -15.00 7.81 -9.41
N ALA A 95 -16.05 7.52 -8.64
CA ALA A 95 -16.34 8.22 -7.38
C ALA A 95 -15.20 8.01 -6.35
N THR A 96 -14.67 6.79 -6.25
CA THR A 96 -13.51 6.48 -5.39
C THR A 96 -12.27 7.23 -5.86
N VAL A 97 -12.00 7.25 -7.17
CA VAL A 97 -10.88 8.02 -7.74
C VAL A 97 -11.00 9.51 -7.43
N LYS A 98 -12.19 10.10 -7.59
CA LYS A 98 -12.45 11.50 -7.22
C LYS A 98 -12.16 11.77 -5.75
N LYS A 99 -12.62 10.88 -4.84
CA LYS A 99 -12.35 10.99 -3.41
C LYS A 99 -10.85 10.97 -3.11
N HIS A 100 -10.10 10.05 -3.72
CA HIS A 100 -8.65 9.96 -3.52
C HIS A 100 -7.91 11.17 -4.08
N ILE A 101 -8.26 11.65 -5.28
CA ILE A 101 -7.71 12.89 -5.84
C ILE A 101 -7.98 14.08 -4.91
N SER A 102 -9.19 14.16 -4.35
CA SER A 102 -9.53 15.20 -3.38
C SER A 102 -8.66 15.10 -2.13
N ALA A 103 -8.46 13.91 -1.57
CA ALA A 103 -7.61 13.70 -0.40
C ALA A 103 -6.15 14.08 -0.68
N LEU A 104 -5.59 13.63 -1.82
CA LEU A 104 -4.23 14.00 -2.26
C LEU A 104 -4.06 15.51 -2.39
N ARG A 105 -5.06 16.21 -2.92
CA ARG A 105 -5.07 17.68 -3.00
C ARG A 105 -5.11 18.32 -1.61
N SER A 106 -5.97 17.82 -0.72
CA SER A 106 -6.13 18.36 0.63
C SER A 106 -4.85 18.28 1.47
N VAL A 107 -4.06 17.21 1.31
CA VAL A 107 -2.79 17.04 2.04
C VAL A 107 -1.58 17.63 1.30
N GLY A 108 -1.80 18.28 0.15
CA GLY A 108 -0.75 18.95 -0.61
C GLY A 108 0.20 18.02 -1.38
N LEU A 109 -0.23 16.80 -1.74
CA LEU A 109 0.54 15.93 -2.63
C LEU A 109 0.34 16.26 -4.11
N ILE A 110 -0.78 16.89 -4.48
CA ILE A 110 -1.03 17.33 -5.86
C ILE A 110 -1.67 18.71 -5.90
N SER A 111 -1.43 19.45 -6.97
CA SER A 111 -2.28 20.54 -7.41
C SER A 111 -3.15 20.08 -8.58
N VAL A 112 -4.37 20.61 -8.67
CA VAL A 112 -5.36 20.25 -9.69
C VAL A 112 -5.85 21.50 -10.38
N GLN A 113 -5.70 21.56 -11.71
CA GLN A 113 -6.20 22.64 -12.54
C GLN A 113 -7.31 22.13 -13.46
N SER A 114 -8.47 22.77 -13.42
CA SER A 114 -9.60 22.43 -14.30
C SER A 114 -9.37 23.00 -15.70
N ARG A 115 -9.67 22.21 -16.73
CA ARG A 115 -9.64 22.65 -18.13
C ARG A 115 -11.02 23.01 -18.68
N GLY A 116 -12.03 23.05 -17.81
CA GLY A 116 -13.44 23.24 -18.20
C GLY A 116 -14.21 21.93 -18.40
N ILE A 117 -15.49 22.07 -18.75
CA ILE A 117 -16.43 20.95 -18.87
C ILE A 117 -16.00 19.99 -19.99
N GLY A 118 -16.06 18.69 -19.72
CA GLY A 118 -15.75 17.63 -20.71
C GLY A 118 -14.26 17.37 -20.94
N ARG A 119 -13.35 18.12 -20.29
CA ARG A 119 -11.90 17.92 -20.39
C ARG A 119 -11.34 17.27 -19.11
N SER A 120 -10.26 16.50 -19.25
CA SER A 120 -9.52 16.01 -18.08
C SER A 120 -8.88 17.17 -17.33
N ASN A 121 -8.76 17.03 -16.01
CA ASN A 121 -7.97 17.98 -15.23
C ASN A 121 -6.48 17.83 -15.54
N LEU A 122 -5.72 18.90 -15.29
CA LEU A 122 -4.27 18.83 -15.17
C LEU A 122 -3.92 18.55 -13.71
N TYR A 123 -3.00 17.62 -13.49
CA TYR A 123 -2.50 17.21 -12.19
C TYR A 123 -1.01 17.53 -12.12
N LEU A 124 -0.61 18.29 -11.11
CA LEU A 124 0.78 18.60 -10.85
C LEU A 124 1.18 17.87 -9.57
N PRO A 125 2.09 16.88 -9.63
CA PRO A 125 2.60 16.23 -8.43
C PRO A 125 3.47 17.22 -7.64
N LEU A 126 3.21 17.33 -6.34
CA LEU A 126 3.99 18.14 -5.41
C LEU A 126 4.89 17.23 -4.58
N LYS A 127 6.03 17.75 -4.12
CA LYS A 127 6.99 16.99 -3.31
C LYS A 127 6.38 16.68 -1.93
N PRO A 128 6.44 15.42 -1.46
CA PRO A 128 5.97 15.10 -0.12
C PRO A 128 6.81 15.82 0.95
N LEU A 129 6.17 16.17 2.06
CA LEU A 129 6.83 16.75 3.23
C LEU A 129 7.73 15.72 3.93
N ASP A 130 8.72 16.19 4.67
CA ASP A 130 9.40 15.35 5.66
C ASP A 130 8.46 15.02 6.83
N LYS A 131 8.82 14.01 7.63
CA LYS A 131 7.96 13.47 8.68
C LYS A 131 7.59 14.53 9.73
N GLN A 132 8.55 15.35 10.16
CA GLN A 132 8.34 16.34 11.20
C GLN A 132 7.38 17.43 10.71
N THR A 133 7.67 18.05 9.56
CA THR A 133 6.82 19.08 8.97
C THR A 133 5.40 18.54 8.68
N MET A 134 5.29 17.27 8.28
CA MET A 134 4.00 16.62 8.06
C MET A 134 3.17 16.54 9.35
N TYR A 135 3.75 16.10 10.46
CA TYR A 135 3.04 16.04 11.75
C TYR A 135 2.70 17.41 12.34
N GLU A 136 3.59 18.40 12.18
CA GLU A 136 3.29 19.78 12.58
C GLU A 136 2.08 20.33 11.83
N ARG A 137 1.95 20.01 10.54
CA ARG A 137 0.82 20.42 9.70
C ARG A 137 -0.45 19.61 9.97
N PHE A 138 -0.30 18.32 10.29
CA PHE A 138 -1.39 17.36 10.43
C PHE A 138 -1.29 16.62 11.77
N PRO A 139 -1.63 17.27 12.90
CA PRO A 139 -1.39 16.71 14.24
C PRO A 139 -2.14 15.40 14.50
N LEU A 140 -3.31 15.20 13.87
CA LEU A 140 -4.06 13.95 14.00
C LEU A 140 -3.31 12.75 13.38
N ALA A 141 -2.41 12.99 12.43
CA ALA A 141 -1.59 11.94 11.84
C ALA A 141 -0.60 11.37 12.86
N LYS A 142 -0.03 12.24 13.70
CA LYS A 142 0.85 11.84 14.79
C LYS A 142 0.08 11.01 15.83
N GLN A 143 -1.08 11.50 16.27
CA GLN A 143 -1.92 10.78 17.22
C GLN A 143 -2.29 9.39 16.71
N PHE A 144 -2.69 9.30 15.44
CA PHE A 144 -3.01 8.02 14.80
C PHE A 144 -1.79 7.07 14.75
N ALA A 145 -0.61 7.60 14.40
CA ALA A 145 0.60 6.80 14.36
C ALA A 145 0.97 6.25 15.75
N ASP A 146 0.99 7.12 16.77
CA ASP A 146 1.32 6.76 18.15
C ASP A 146 0.34 5.71 18.71
N GLU A 147 -0.97 5.88 18.47
CA GLU A 147 -2.01 4.92 18.87
C GLU A 147 -1.86 3.57 18.16
N HIS A 148 -1.54 3.60 16.87
CA HIS A 148 -1.36 2.38 16.08
C HIS A 148 -0.10 1.62 16.48
N GLU A 149 1.00 2.32 16.74
CA GLU A 149 2.26 1.73 17.21
C GLU A 149 2.05 1.02 18.56
N ALA A 150 1.41 1.68 19.53
CA ALA A 150 1.07 1.06 20.81
C ALA A 150 0.16 -0.17 20.69
N LEU A 151 -0.74 -0.18 19.71
CA LEU A 151 -1.60 -1.32 19.42
C LEU A 151 -0.79 -2.51 18.86
N ILE A 152 0.13 -2.25 17.93
CA ILE A 152 0.99 -3.28 17.34
C ILE A 152 1.94 -3.86 18.39
N ASP A 153 2.57 -3.02 19.22
CA ASP A 153 3.44 -3.45 20.32
C ASP A 153 2.72 -4.40 21.28
N LYS A 154 1.44 -4.10 21.59
CA LYS A 154 0.60 -4.96 22.40
C LYS A 154 0.37 -6.33 21.75
N TYR A 155 0.05 -6.36 20.45
CA TYR A 155 -0.14 -7.62 19.73
C TYR A 155 1.16 -8.42 19.64
N GLU A 156 2.28 -7.77 19.36
CA GLU A 156 3.59 -8.42 19.32
C GLU A 156 3.96 -9.01 20.68
N GLY A 157 3.68 -8.31 21.78
CA GLY A 157 3.89 -8.82 23.13
C GLY A 157 3.05 -10.06 23.44
N ILE A 158 1.79 -10.09 23.03
CA ILE A 158 0.90 -11.26 23.18
C ILE A 158 1.40 -12.45 22.36
N ASP A 159 1.78 -12.20 21.10
CA ASP A 159 2.27 -13.25 20.21
C ASP A 159 3.57 -13.85 20.75
N LYS A 160 4.54 -13.02 21.16
CA LYS A 160 5.79 -13.48 21.80
C LYS A 160 5.52 -14.33 23.04
N ALA A 161 4.63 -13.88 23.92
CA ALA A 161 4.25 -14.63 25.13
C ALA A 161 3.53 -15.95 24.83
N THR A 162 2.92 -16.09 23.64
CA THR A 162 2.21 -17.31 23.22
C THR A 162 3.11 -18.29 22.47
N ILE A 163 4.10 -17.80 21.73
CA ILE A 163 5.01 -18.62 20.91
C ILE A 163 5.89 -19.52 21.78
N GLU A 164 6.52 -18.98 22.84
CA GLU A 164 7.41 -19.75 23.72
C GLU A 164 6.73 -20.96 24.39
N PRO A 165 5.56 -20.82 25.05
CA PRO A 165 4.88 -21.96 25.66
C PRO A 165 4.29 -22.92 24.60
N ASN A 166 3.85 -22.44 23.44
CA ASN A 166 3.37 -23.32 22.37
C ASN A 166 4.49 -24.13 21.74
N LYS A 167 5.68 -23.55 21.58
CA LYS A 167 6.88 -24.26 21.11
C LYS A 167 7.26 -25.35 22.11
N LYS A 168 7.29 -25.01 23.41
CA LYS A 168 7.55 -25.98 24.49
C LYS A 168 6.54 -27.14 24.50
N ARG A 169 5.23 -26.85 24.38
CA ARG A 169 4.18 -27.88 24.28
C ARG A 169 4.30 -28.75 23.03
N GLN A 170 4.74 -28.19 21.90
CA GLN A 170 4.97 -28.96 20.68
C GLN A 170 6.19 -29.88 20.82
N ASP A 171 7.24 -29.41 21.47
CA ASP A 171 8.45 -30.20 21.73
C ASP A 171 8.16 -31.32 22.74
N GLU A 172 7.37 -31.06 23.80
CA GLU A 172 6.89 -32.05 24.77
C GLU A 172 6.01 -33.12 24.10
N LYS A 173 5.06 -32.73 23.25
CA LYS A 173 4.23 -33.69 22.48
C LYS A 173 5.04 -34.52 21.49
N LYS A 174 6.06 -33.93 20.85
CA LYS A 174 6.97 -34.69 19.97
C LYS A 174 7.81 -35.69 20.77
N ALA A 175 8.21 -35.35 21.99
CA ALA A 175 8.95 -36.23 22.88
C ALA A 175 8.09 -37.41 23.40
N GLU A 176 6.83 -37.16 23.78
CA GLU A 176 5.89 -38.23 24.18
C GLU A 176 5.61 -39.21 23.03
N VAL A 177 5.31 -38.70 21.82
CA VAL A 177 5.08 -39.56 20.64
C VAL A 177 6.33 -40.36 20.25
N ALA A 178 7.53 -39.82 20.50
CA ALA A 178 8.79 -40.54 20.29
C ALA A 178 9.09 -41.59 21.38
N ALA A 179 8.50 -41.45 22.57
CA ALA A 179 8.63 -42.39 23.68
C ALA A 179 7.62 -43.55 23.61
N GLU A 180 6.41 -43.31 23.11
CA GLU A 180 5.38 -44.34 22.91
C GLU A 180 5.65 -45.29 21.72
N ASN A 181 6.54 -44.88 20.80
CA ASN A 181 6.94 -45.69 19.64
C ASN A 181 8.28 -46.44 19.84
N LYS A 182 8.77 -46.53 21.09
CA LYS A 182 9.94 -47.34 21.49
C LYS A 182 9.50 -48.49 22.38
#